data_AF-A0A3D3X4M6-F1
#
_entry.id   AF-A0A3D3X4M6-F1
#
_cell.length_a   1.000
_cell.length_b   1.000
_cell.length_c   1.000
_cell.angle_alpha   90.00
_cell.angle_beta   90.00
_cell.angle_gamma   90.00
#
_symmetry.space_group_name_H-M   'P 1'
#
loop_
_entity.id
_entity.type
_entity.pdbx_description
1 polymer ?
#
loop_
_entity_poly.entity_id
_entity_poly.type
_entity_poly.pdbx_seq_one_letter_code
_entity_poly.pdbx_strand_id
1 'polypeptide(L)' 'TSWAEEKGYLEQIEVLGFVDHTLSVDWILEAGGRVMNLLTKGSENHCTNQLRKTLDEHLREIRKT' A
#
# COMPACT_ATOMS: atom_id res chain seq x y z
N THR A 1 17.41 1.26 3.38
CA THR A 1 17.61 0.91 1.94
C THR A 1 18.96 1.34 1.36
N SER A 2 20.01 1.57 2.17
CA SER A 2 21.25 2.24 1.74
C SER A 2 22.02 1.56 0.59
N TRP A 3 22.06 0.23 0.54
CA TRP A 3 22.72 -0.49 -0.57
C TRP A 3 22.03 -0.23 -1.92
N ALA A 4 20.69 -0.25 -1.94
CA ALA A 4 19.92 -0.06 -3.16
C ALA A 4 20.02 1.39 -3.67
N GLU A 5 20.08 2.33 -2.74
CA GLU A 5 20.36 3.73 -3.04
C GLU A 5 21.75 3.91 -3.66
N GLU A 6 22.80 3.31 -3.08
CA GLU A 6 24.16 3.36 -3.62
C GLU A 6 24.26 2.77 -5.03
N LYS A 7 23.49 1.70 -5.31
CA LYS A 7 23.46 1.05 -6.63
C LYS A 7 22.46 1.65 -7.61
N GLY A 8 21.68 2.66 -7.23
CA GLY A 8 20.67 3.27 -8.08
C GLY A 8 19.45 2.37 -8.36
N TYR A 9 19.18 1.40 -7.49
CA TYR A 9 18.10 0.41 -7.62
C TYR A 9 16.92 0.67 -6.67
N LEU A 10 16.85 1.85 -6.07
CA LEU A 10 15.85 2.15 -5.05
C LEU A 10 14.41 2.04 -5.57
N GLU A 11 14.19 2.40 -6.84
CA GLU A 11 12.88 2.29 -7.53
C GLU A 11 12.54 0.84 -7.96
N GLN A 12 13.47 -0.11 -7.81
CA GLN A 12 13.25 -1.53 -8.15
C GLN A 12 12.91 -2.37 -6.92
N ILE A 13 12.91 -1.75 -5.73
CA ILE A 13 12.50 -2.40 -4.49
C ILE A 13 11.07 -1.98 -4.19
N GLU A 14 10.17 -2.95 -4.26
CA GLU A 14 8.75 -2.77 -4.04
C GLU A 14 8.36 -3.34 -2.67
N VAL A 15 7.54 -2.60 -1.92
CA VAL A 15 7.03 -3.02 -0.62
C VAL A 15 5.52 -3.15 -0.70
N LEU A 16 4.97 -4.25 -0.19
CA LEU A 16 3.52 -4.42 -0.09
C LEU A 16 2.96 -3.51 1.00
N GLY A 17 2.00 -2.66 0.65
CA GLY A 17 1.26 -1.81 1.58
C GLY A 17 -0.22 -2.13 1.62
N PHE A 18 -0.95 -1.51 2.55
CA PHE A 18 -2.39 -1.72 2.75
C PHE A 18 -3.19 -0.43 2.54
N VAL A 19 -4.51 -0.57 2.41
CA VAL A 19 -5.44 0.57 2.38
C VAL A 19 -5.65 1.06 3.81
N ASP A 20 -4.73 1.91 4.29
CA ASP A 20 -4.65 2.37 5.68
C ASP A 20 -4.30 3.87 5.80
N HIS A 21 -4.74 4.66 4.82
CA HIS A 21 -4.42 6.08 4.67
C HIS A 21 -2.91 6.30 4.54
N THR A 22 -2.27 6.92 5.53
CA THR A 22 -0.83 7.25 5.46
C THR A 22 0.05 6.20 6.13
N LEU A 23 -0.50 5.25 6.90
CA LEU A 23 0.32 4.39 7.78
C LEU A 23 1.33 3.54 7.00
N SER A 24 0.89 2.85 5.94
CA SER A 24 1.79 2.05 5.11
C SER A 24 2.83 2.93 4.39
N VAL A 25 2.43 4.07 3.84
CA VAL A 25 3.36 4.95 3.10
C VAL A 25 4.37 5.62 4.03
N ASP A 26 3.96 6.07 5.21
CA ASP A 26 4.84 6.69 6.21
C ASP A 26 5.89 5.67 6.66
N TRP A 27 5.49 4.43 6.94
CA TRP A 27 6.41 3.36 7.30
C TRP A 27 7.40 3.03 6.17
N ILE A 28 6.92 2.94 4.92
CA ILE A 28 7.78 2.68 3.76
C ILE A 28 8.81 3.80 3.58
N LEU A 29 8.39 5.06 3.74
CA LEU A 29 9.27 6.22 3.65
C LEU A 29 10.32 6.22 4.77
N GLU A 30 9.93 5.91 6.01
CA GLU A 30 10.85 5.78 7.15
C GLU A 30 11.88 4.66 6.94
N ALA A 31 11.47 3.55 6.31
CA ALA A 31 12.38 2.47 5.93
C ALA A 31 13.30 2.82 4.74
N GLY A 32 13.04 3.97 4.09
CA GLY A 32 13.74 4.47 2.91
C GLY A 32 13.30 3.83 1.59
N GLY A 33 12.13 3.19 1.56
CA GLY A 33 11.52 2.66 0.35
C GLY A 33 10.86 3.76 -0.51
N ARG A 34 10.54 3.43 -1.76
CA ARG A 34 9.96 4.38 -2.73
C ARG A 34 8.77 3.86 -3.51
N VAL A 35 8.68 2.53 -3.70
CA VAL A 35 7.59 1.92 -4.46
C VAL A 35 6.72 1.08 -3.53
N MET A 36 5.42 1.36 -3.54
CA MET A 36 4.42 0.63 -2.77
C MET A 36 3.48 -0.14 -3.71
N ASN A 37 3.40 -1.45 -3.51
CA ASN A 37 2.37 -2.30 -4.10
C ASN A 37 1.16 -2.33 -3.17
N LEU A 38 0.12 -1.58 -3.51
CA LEU A 38 -1.06 -1.46 -2.67
C LEU A 38 -1.93 -2.72 -2.74
N LEU A 39 -2.10 -3.41 -1.61
CA LEU A 39 -3.01 -4.55 -1.51
C LEU A 39 -4.46 -4.09 -1.35
N THR A 40 -5.24 -4.21 -2.41
CA THR A 40 -6.68 -3.92 -2.43
C THR A 40 -7.51 -5.22 -2.46
N LYS A 41 -8.77 -5.14 -2.03
CA LYS A 41 -9.71 -6.26 -2.15
C LYS A 41 -10.33 -6.23 -3.55
N GLY A 42 -10.01 -7.26 -4.34
CA GLY A 42 -10.52 -7.42 -5.71
C GLY A 42 -11.93 -8.01 -5.82
N SER A 43 -12.65 -8.22 -4.72
CA SER A 43 -14.04 -8.72 -4.78
C SER A 43 -14.91 -8.19 -3.64
N GLU A 44 -16.19 -8.00 -3.94
CA GLU A 44 -17.21 -7.60 -2.96
C GLU A 44 -17.26 -8.57 -1.77
N ASN A 45 -17.17 -9.88 -2.03
CA ASN A 45 -17.12 -10.90 -0.99
C ASN A 45 -16.01 -10.65 0.03
N HIS A 46 -14.81 -10.22 -0.41
CA HIS A 46 -13.73 -9.88 0.50
C HIS A 46 -13.98 -8.55 1.24
N CYS A 47 -14.52 -7.54 0.57
CA CYS A 47 -14.90 -6.27 1.22
C CYS A 47 -15.90 -6.51 2.35
N THR A 48 -16.98 -7.25 2.09
CA THR A 48 -18.03 -7.51 3.06
C THR A 48 -17.56 -8.41 4.21
N ASN A 49 -16.82 -9.47 3.92
CA ASN A 49 -16.50 -10.47 4.95
C ASN A 49 -15.24 -10.15 5.76
N GLN A 50 -14.26 -9.47 5.17
CA GLN A 50 -13.00 -9.15 5.87
C GLN A 50 -12.97 -7.70 6.35
N LEU A 51 -13.39 -6.75 5.52
CA LEU A 51 -13.34 -5.33 5.87
C LEU A 51 -14.62 -4.82 6.54
N ARG A 52 -15.72 -5.57 6.42
CA ARG A 52 -17.08 -5.13 6.83
C ARG A 52 -17.49 -3.82 6.15
N LYS A 53 -17.10 -3.66 4.88
CA LYS A 53 -17.34 -2.47 4.06
C LYS A 53 -18.04 -2.83 2.75
N THR A 54 -18.76 -1.87 2.20
CA THR A 54 -19.23 -1.89 0.81
C THR A 54 -18.07 -1.68 -0.17
N LEU A 55 -18.28 -2.02 -1.44
CA LEU A 55 -17.30 -1.75 -2.50
C LEU A 55 -17.00 -0.25 -2.62
N ASP A 56 -18.03 0.61 -2.58
CA ASP A 56 -17.87 2.06 -2.70
C ASP A 56 -17.06 2.67 -1.55
N GLU A 57 -17.26 2.18 -0.32
CA GLU A 57 -16.43 2.57 0.81
C GLU A 57 -14.98 2.17 0.59
N HIS A 58 -14.72 0.94 0.16
CA HIS A 58 -13.36 0.49 -0.12
C HIS A 58 -12.69 1.31 -1.22
N LEU A 59 -13.40 1.64 -2.30
CA LEU A 59 -12.90 2.50 -3.38
C LEU A 59 -12.60 3.92 -2.92
N ARG A 60 -13.41 4.49 -2.01
CA ARG A 60 -13.12 5.80 -1.42
C ARG A 60 -11.88 5.78 -0.54
N GLU A 61 -11.64 4.70 0.18
CA GLU A 61 -10.44 4.55 1.00
C GLU A 61 -9.19 4.33 0.17
N ILE A 62 -9.26 3.53 -0.90
CA ILE A 62 -8.16 3.38 -1.87
C ILE A 62 -7.74 4.75 -2.42
N ARG A 63 -8.69 5.65 -2.73
CA ARG A 63 -8.38 7.01 -3.21
C ARG A 63 -7.77 7.93 -2.15
N LYS A 64 -7.95 7.61 -0.87
CA LYS A 64 -7.42 8.39 0.26
C LYS A 64 -6.06 7.90 0.73
N THR A 65 -5.66 6.70 0.30
CA THR A 65 -4.31 6.14 0.45
C THR A 65 -3.49 6.56 -0.75
#